data_AF-A0AAJ3YI53-F1
#
_entry.id   AF-A0AAJ3YI53-F1
#
_cell.length_a   1.000
_cell.length_b   1.000
_cell.length_c   1.000
_cell.angle_alpha   90.00
_cell.angle_beta   90.00
_cell.angle_gamma   90.00
#
_symmetry.space_group_name_H-M   'P 1'
#
loop_
_entity.id
_entity.type
_entity.pdbx_description
1 polymer ?
#
loop_
_entity_poly.entity_id
_entity_poly.type
_entity_poly.pdbx_seq_one_letter_code
_entity_poly.pdbx_strand_id
1 'polypeptide(L)'
;MEECDRLFAAKLANLRLMPSLPLQMRIGAIALKRGVSLSLAPLDKAEERKIRSLRDALSRTLNCKRNNHDVYEFHVSVSYLINKPNDEELRLLQILRAGYLEKLMRVAPVMTLGAPEFCTFRDMSRYTPLLRLE
;
A
#
# COMPACT_ATOMS: atom_id res chain seq x y z
N MET A 1 6.24 22.07 2.59
CA MET A 1 6.27 20.59 2.54
C MET A 1 7.25 20.05 3.57
N GLU A 2 8.51 20.48 3.54
CA GLU A 2 9.54 20.08 4.54
C GLU A 2 9.13 20.28 6.01
N GLU A 3 8.39 21.35 6.32
CA GLU A 3 7.92 21.59 7.69
C GLU A 3 6.87 20.56 8.15
N CYS A 4 6.00 20.11 7.24
CA CYS A 4 5.08 19.01 7.52
C CYS A 4 5.84 17.70 7.73
N ASP A 5 6.86 17.44 6.92
CA ASP A 5 7.69 16.23 7.03
C ASP A 5 8.40 16.21 8.39
N ARG A 6 9.00 17.34 8.81
CA ARG A 6 9.63 17.49 10.14
C ARG A 6 8.62 17.27 11.26
N LEU A 7 7.43 17.88 11.17
CA LEU A 7 6.38 17.74 12.17
C LEU A 7 5.93 16.28 12.32
N PHE A 8 5.70 15.58 11.20
CA PHE A 8 5.26 14.18 11.22
C PHE A 8 6.37 13.23 11.69
N ALA A 9 7.62 13.44 11.26
CA ALA A 9 8.76 12.70 11.78
C ALA A 9 8.88 12.85 13.30
N ALA A 10 8.76 14.08 13.83
CA ALA A 10 8.82 14.34 15.27
C ALA A 10 7.70 13.63 16.04
N LYS A 11 6.47 13.64 15.50
CA LYS A 11 5.33 12.90 16.11
C LYS A 11 5.54 11.39 16.12
N LEU A 12 6.18 10.85 15.08
CA LEU A 12 6.40 9.41 14.92
C LEU A 12 7.65 8.91 15.64
N ALA A 13 8.59 9.77 16.02
CA ALA A 13 9.88 9.39 16.63
C ALA A 13 9.73 8.52 17.91
N ASN A 14 8.63 8.73 18.65
CA ASN A 14 8.32 7.98 19.88
C ASN A 14 7.22 6.94 19.68
N LEU A 15 6.71 6.76 18.46
CA LEU A 15 5.74 5.73 18.16
C LEU A 15 6.43 4.36 18.27
N ARG A 16 6.09 3.63 19.32
CA ARG A 16 6.46 2.22 19.47
C ARG A 16 5.32 1.38 18.94
N LEU A 17 5.58 0.66 17.86
CA LEU A 17 4.64 -0.34 17.38
C LEU A 17 4.96 -1.65 18.11
N MET A 18 3.95 -2.41 18.48
CA MET A 18 4.24 -3.74 19.04
C MET A 18 4.84 -4.62 17.93
N PRO A 19 5.90 -5.42 18.20
CA PRO A 19 6.56 -6.23 17.19
C PRO A 19 5.62 -7.34 16.76
N SER A 20 4.89 -7.11 15.67
CA SER A 20 4.07 -8.12 14.99
C SER A 20 4.44 -8.25 13.52
N LEU A 21 5.64 -7.77 13.19
CA LEU A 21 6.27 -7.86 11.89
C LEU A 21 6.89 -9.26 11.67
N PRO A 22 7.03 -9.69 10.41
CA PRO A 22 6.59 -9.00 9.19
C PRO A 22 5.07 -9.03 9.03
N LEU A 23 4.54 -8.13 8.19
CA LEU A 23 3.15 -8.16 7.76
C LEU A 23 3.00 -9.11 6.57
N GLN A 24 1.94 -9.91 6.56
CA GLN A 24 1.64 -10.85 5.48
C GLN A 24 0.37 -10.41 4.74
N MET A 25 0.53 -10.14 3.45
CA MET A 25 -0.54 -9.66 2.58
C MET A 25 -0.79 -10.67 1.46
N ARG A 26 -2.03 -11.08 1.26
CA ARG A 26 -2.41 -11.86 0.08
C ARG A 26 -2.59 -10.94 -1.13
N ILE A 27 -2.07 -11.37 -2.27
CA ILE A 27 -2.34 -10.72 -3.56
C ILE A 27 -3.76 -11.06 -4.00
N GLY A 28 -4.51 -10.03 -4.38
CA GLY A 28 -5.87 -10.12 -4.91
C GLY A 28 -5.91 -9.96 -6.43
N ALA A 29 -6.78 -9.09 -6.92
CA ALA A 29 -6.91 -8.79 -8.34
C ALA A 29 -5.88 -7.76 -8.84
N ILE A 30 -5.62 -7.78 -10.15
CA ILE A 30 -5.03 -6.64 -10.85
C ILE A 30 -6.19 -5.70 -11.25
N ALA A 31 -6.19 -4.46 -10.76
CA ALA A 31 -7.22 -3.47 -11.04
C ALA A 31 -6.77 -2.51 -12.15
N LEU A 32 -7.73 -2.13 -13.02
CA LEU A 32 -7.56 -1.19 -14.13
C LEU A 32 -8.48 0.02 -13.91
N LYS A 33 -8.22 0.83 -12.87
CA LYS A 33 -9.06 2.00 -12.52
C LYS A 33 -8.46 3.30 -13.08
N ARG A 34 -7.39 3.80 -12.47
CA ARG A 34 -6.65 5.02 -12.88
C ARG A 34 -5.26 4.70 -13.46
N GLY A 35 -5.05 3.44 -13.81
CA GLY A 35 -3.73 2.82 -13.84
C GLY A 35 -3.85 1.33 -13.61
N VAL A 36 -2.70 0.65 -13.57
CA VAL A 36 -2.59 -0.74 -13.16
C VAL A 36 -2.20 -0.76 -11.69
N SER A 37 -2.97 -1.49 -10.87
CA SER A 37 -2.59 -1.75 -9.47
C SER A 37 -2.85 -3.18 -9.08
N LEU A 38 -2.10 -3.68 -8.10
CA LEU A 38 -2.32 -4.97 -7.47
C LEU A 38 -3.10 -4.74 -6.18
N SER A 39 -4.31 -5.26 -6.05
CA SER A 39 -5.02 -5.19 -4.77
C SER A 39 -4.37 -6.13 -3.78
N LEU A 40 -4.28 -5.71 -2.53
CA LEU A 40 -3.79 -6.51 -1.42
C LEU A 40 -4.87 -6.64 -0.34
N ALA A 41 -4.87 -7.77 0.34
CA ALA A 41 -5.66 -7.97 1.55
C ALA A 41 -4.76 -8.58 2.63
N PRO A 42 -5.05 -8.38 3.92
CA PRO A 42 -4.39 -9.16 4.97
C PRO A 42 -4.52 -10.66 4.68
N LEU A 43 -3.47 -11.44 4.95
CA LEU A 43 -3.47 -12.88 4.70
C LEU A 43 -4.60 -13.60 5.46
N ASP A 44 -4.80 -13.22 6.71
CA ASP A 44 -5.82 -13.77 7.59
C ASP A 44 -6.34 -12.72 8.61
N LYS A 45 -7.20 -13.15 9.54
CA LYS A 45 -7.77 -12.29 10.58
C LYS A 45 -6.72 -11.79 11.59
N ALA A 46 -5.61 -12.49 11.80
CA ALA A 46 -4.57 -12.04 12.70
C ALA A 46 -3.79 -10.89 12.05
N GLU A 47 -3.40 -11.04 10.78
CA GLU A 47 -2.79 -9.98 9.98
C GLU A 47 -3.70 -8.77 9.83
N GLU A 48 -5.01 -8.98 9.65
CA GLU A 48 -5.98 -7.90 9.59
C GLU A 48 -5.96 -7.06 10.88
N ARG A 49 -5.97 -7.69 12.05
CA ARG A 49 -5.87 -7.00 13.34
C ARG A 49 -4.56 -6.26 13.51
N LYS A 50 -3.43 -6.85 13.09
CA LYS A 50 -2.10 -6.20 13.14
C LYS A 50 -2.09 -4.92 12.30
N ILE A 51 -2.54 -5.01 11.05
CA ILE A 51 -2.57 -3.90 10.10
C ILE A 51 -3.57 -2.82 10.53
N ARG A 52 -4.74 -3.20 11.04
CA ARG A 52 -5.73 -2.25 11.58
C ARG A 52 -5.16 -1.50 12.79
N SER A 53 -4.58 -2.23 13.75
CA SER A 53 -3.97 -1.63 14.95
C SER A 53 -2.86 -0.65 14.60
N LEU A 54 -2.00 -1.01 13.63
CA LEU A 54 -0.98 -0.12 13.07
C LEU A 54 -1.59 1.16 12.51
N ARG A 55 -2.61 1.05 11.66
CA ARG A 55 -3.28 2.21 11.05
C ARG A 55 -3.97 3.09 12.08
N ASP A 56 -4.60 2.49 13.09
CA ASP A 56 -5.27 3.22 14.18
C ASP A 56 -4.26 3.97 15.05
N ALA A 57 -3.08 3.37 15.30
CA ALA A 57 -1.99 4.05 16.00
C ALA A 57 -1.47 5.23 15.18
N LEU A 58 -1.16 5.03 13.89
CA LEU A 58 -0.72 6.10 12.99
C LEU A 58 -1.73 7.24 12.90
N SER A 59 -3.02 6.91 12.78
CA SER A 59 -4.09 7.89 12.68
C SER A 59 -4.19 8.76 13.94
N ARG A 60 -4.11 8.14 15.13
CA ARG A 60 -4.09 8.85 16.42
C ARG A 60 -2.85 9.72 16.56
N THR A 61 -1.66 9.18 16.28
CA THR A 61 -0.38 9.90 16.43
C THR A 61 -0.29 11.10 15.49
N LEU A 62 -0.69 10.92 14.22
CA LEU A 62 -0.62 11.99 13.22
C LEU A 62 -1.81 12.96 13.30
N ASN A 63 -2.85 12.62 14.07
CA ASN A 63 -4.14 13.30 14.09
C ASN A 63 -4.75 13.42 12.68
N CYS A 64 -4.74 12.30 11.94
CA CYS A 64 -5.18 12.24 10.55
C CYS A 64 -5.98 10.94 10.32
N LYS A 65 -7.26 11.06 9.98
CA LYS A 65 -8.13 9.92 9.65
C LYS A 65 -8.90 10.22 8.37
N ARG A 66 -8.86 9.32 7.40
CA ARG A 66 -9.68 9.42 6.17
C ARG A 66 -11.07 8.83 6.40
N ASN A 67 -12.06 9.29 5.66
CA ASN A 67 -13.44 8.79 5.75
C ASN A 67 -13.55 7.28 5.51
N ASN A 68 -12.66 6.72 4.67
CA ASN A 68 -12.61 5.30 4.36
C ASN A 68 -11.61 4.51 5.22
N HIS A 69 -11.19 5.04 6.37
CA HIS A 69 -10.13 4.44 7.20
C HIS A 69 -10.38 2.95 7.52
N ASP A 70 -11.62 2.62 7.89
CA ASP A 70 -12.03 1.29 8.34
C ASP A 70 -12.24 0.28 7.20
N VAL A 71 -12.40 0.79 5.98
CA VAL A 71 -12.72 0.04 4.75
C VAL A 71 -11.70 0.28 3.64
N TYR A 72 -10.46 0.65 4.01
CA TYR A 72 -9.44 1.03 3.06
C TYR A 72 -8.99 -0.14 2.18
N GLU A 73 -9.00 0.07 0.87
CA GLU A 73 -8.51 -0.90 -0.12
C GLU A 73 -6.98 -0.77 -0.29
N PHE A 74 -6.22 -1.74 0.22
CA PHE A 74 -4.78 -1.78 0.03
C PHE A 74 -4.41 -2.14 -1.40
N HIS A 75 -3.36 -1.52 -1.92
CA HIS A 75 -2.86 -1.81 -3.25
C HIS A 75 -1.38 -1.45 -3.39
N VAL A 76 -0.74 -2.05 -4.39
CA VAL A 76 0.54 -1.59 -4.95
C VAL A 76 0.24 -0.96 -6.30
N SER A 77 0.58 0.31 -6.48
CA SER A 77 0.51 0.98 -7.79
C SER A 77 1.63 0.45 -8.68
N VAL A 78 1.29 0.02 -9.90
CA VAL A 78 2.25 -0.46 -10.91
C VAL A 78 2.45 0.60 -11.98
N SER A 79 1.36 1.21 -12.45
CA SER A 79 1.42 2.28 -13.44
C SER A 79 0.20 3.18 -13.34
N TYR A 80 0.28 4.36 -13.94
CA TYR A 80 -0.82 5.32 -14.06
C TYR A 80 -1.17 5.52 -15.53
N LEU A 81 -2.46 5.65 -15.82
CA LEU A 81 -2.92 6.00 -17.16
C LEU A 81 -2.78 7.51 -17.33
N ILE A 82 -2.01 7.93 -18.33
CA ILE A 82 -1.90 9.34 -18.73
C ILE A 82 -3.15 9.73 -19.54
N ASN A 83 -3.52 8.87 -20.48
CA ASN A 83 -4.69 9.04 -21.34
C ASN A 83 -5.68 7.91 -21.10
N LYS A 84 -6.96 8.17 -21.39
CA LYS A 84 -7.99 7.12 -21.39
C LYS A 84 -7.70 6.16 -22.56
N PRO A 85 -7.62 4.83 -22.32
CA PRO A 85 -7.43 3.87 -23.39
C PRO A 85 -8.67 3.83 -24.31
N ASN A 86 -8.44 3.60 -25.60
CA ASN A 86 -9.48 3.25 -26.54
C ASN A 86 -9.97 1.79 -26.31
N ASP A 87 -11.00 1.38 -27.04
CA ASP A 87 -11.64 0.07 -26.82
C ASP A 87 -10.70 -1.11 -27.11
N GLU A 88 -9.80 -0.97 -28.09
CA GLU A 88 -8.82 -2.00 -28.44
C GLU A 88 -7.72 -2.09 -27.36
N GLU A 89 -7.20 -0.96 -26.90
CA GLU A 89 -6.25 -0.89 -25.79
C GLU A 89 -6.85 -1.46 -24.49
N LEU A 90 -8.11 -1.13 -24.20
CA LEU A 90 -8.81 -1.67 -23.03
C LEU A 90 -8.96 -3.19 -23.13
N ARG A 91 -9.30 -3.72 -24.31
CA ARG A 91 -9.37 -5.15 -24.56
C ARG A 91 -8.00 -5.83 -24.34
N LEU A 92 -6.92 -5.25 -24.86
CA LEU A 92 -5.56 -5.75 -24.66
C LEU A 92 -5.16 -5.74 -23.18
N LEU A 93 -5.42 -4.64 -22.47
CA LEU A 93 -5.16 -4.54 -21.02
C LEU A 93 -5.92 -5.61 -20.23
N GLN A 94 -7.16 -5.92 -20.59
CA GLN A 94 -7.94 -6.97 -19.94
C GLN A 94 -7.35 -8.37 -20.15
N ILE A 95 -6.84 -8.67 -21.35
CA ILE A 95 -6.18 -9.95 -21.67
C ILE A 95 -4.88 -10.07 -20.86
N LEU A 96 -4.03 -9.04 -20.90
CA LEU A 96 -2.77 -9.01 -20.15
C LEU A 96 -3.01 -9.15 -18.65
N ARG A 97 -4.00 -8.43 -18.11
CA ARG A 97 -4.43 -8.50 -16.72
C ARG A 97 -4.69 -9.95 -16.28
N ALA A 98 -5.46 -10.70 -17.06
CA ALA A 98 -5.81 -12.08 -16.73
C ALA A 98 -4.57 -12.99 -16.73
N GLY A 99 -3.75 -12.90 -17.78
CA GLY A 99 -2.54 -13.72 -17.91
C GLY A 99 -1.48 -13.43 -16.85
N TYR A 100 -1.28 -12.16 -16.49
CA TYR A 100 -0.31 -11.80 -15.44
C TYR A 100 -0.80 -12.12 -14.04
N LEU A 101 -2.10 -11.97 -13.77
CA LEU A 101 -2.66 -12.36 -12.47
C LEU A 101 -2.45 -13.85 -12.23
N GLU A 102 -2.74 -14.69 -13.22
CA GLU A 102 -2.52 -16.14 -13.10
C GLU A 102 -1.05 -16.47 -12.81
N LYS A 103 -0.11 -15.87 -13.55
CA LYS A 103 1.32 -16.06 -13.34
C LYS A 103 1.75 -15.63 -11.94
N LEU A 104 1.28 -14.46 -11.49
CA LEU A 104 1.61 -13.92 -10.18
C LEU A 104 1.09 -14.83 -9.06
N MET A 105 -0.13 -15.34 -9.20
CA MET A 105 -0.72 -16.24 -8.20
C MET A 105 0.01 -17.58 -8.09
N ARG A 106 0.64 -18.07 -9.16
CA ARG A 106 1.46 -19.30 -9.13
C ARG A 106 2.79 -19.11 -8.44
N VAL A 107 3.39 -17.91 -8.52
CA VAL A 107 4.77 -17.67 -8.06
C VAL A 107 4.82 -17.02 -6.68
N ALA A 108 3.96 -16.03 -6.41
CA ALA A 108 4.01 -15.23 -5.20
C ALA A 108 2.59 -14.79 -4.76
N PRO A 109 1.75 -15.74 -4.31
CA PRO A 109 0.38 -15.44 -3.89
C PRO A 109 0.30 -14.56 -2.62
N VAL A 110 1.40 -14.51 -1.85
CA VAL A 110 1.53 -13.79 -0.58
C VAL A 110 2.79 -12.93 -0.63
N MET A 111 2.67 -11.70 -0.15
CA MET A 111 3.72 -10.71 -0.04
C MET A 111 4.07 -10.49 1.43
N THR A 112 5.33 -10.71 1.77
CA THR A 112 5.89 -10.38 3.08
C THR A 112 6.38 -8.93 3.06
N LEU A 113 5.85 -8.09 3.96
CA LEU A 113 6.27 -6.70 4.13
C LEU A 113 7.00 -6.51 5.46
N GLY A 114 8.12 -5.82 5.43
CA GLY A 114 8.88 -5.46 6.63
C GLY A 114 8.21 -4.37 7.46
N ALA A 115 8.99 -3.77 8.36
CA ALA A 115 8.55 -2.62 9.14
C ALA A 115 8.11 -1.48 8.21
N PRO A 116 6.96 -0.83 8.47
CA PRO A 116 6.59 0.40 7.77
C PRO A 116 7.65 1.48 8.00
N GLU A 117 7.87 2.29 6.97
CA GLU A 117 8.78 3.43 7.03
C GLU A 117 7.99 4.71 6.76
N PHE A 118 8.31 5.76 7.51
CA PHE A 118 7.90 7.11 7.15
C PHE A 118 8.88 7.64 6.10
N CYS A 119 8.37 7.95 4.92
CA CYS A 119 9.17 8.36 3.77
C CYS A 119 8.72 9.72 3.24
N THR A 120 9.66 10.45 2.65
CA THR A 120 9.37 11.59 1.78
C THR A 120 9.60 11.20 0.33
N PHE A 121 8.95 11.91 -0.59
CA PHE A 121 9.11 11.69 -2.02
C PHE A 121 8.87 13.01 -2.75
N ARG A 122 9.67 13.27 -3.80
CA ARG A 122 9.48 14.42 -4.70
C ARG A 122 8.48 14.09 -5.81
N ASP A 123 8.55 12.86 -6.28
CA ASP A 123 7.72 12.28 -7.32
C ASP A 123 7.59 10.77 -7.07
N MET A 124 6.89 10.05 -7.94
CA MET A 124 6.61 8.62 -7.75
C MET A 124 7.77 7.69 -8.11
N SER A 125 8.95 8.21 -8.50
CA SER A 125 10.10 7.38 -8.87
C SER A 125 10.86 6.83 -7.67
N ARG A 126 10.82 7.53 -6.52
CA ARG A 126 11.55 7.13 -5.32
C ARG A 126 10.90 7.66 -4.03
N TYR A 127 10.80 6.77 -3.05
CA TYR A 127 10.44 7.08 -1.68
C TYR A 127 11.70 6.97 -0.81
N THR A 128 12.10 8.05 -0.15
CA THR A 128 13.29 8.10 0.71
C THR A 128 12.89 7.91 2.17
N PRO A 129 13.34 6.83 2.84
CA PRO A 129 13.03 6.60 4.24
C PRO A 129 13.64 7.68 5.15
N LEU A 130 12.86 8.17 6.11
CA LEU A 130 13.31 9.07 7.17
C LEU A 130 13.31 8.39 8.54
N LEU A 131 12.33 7.52 8.79
CA LEU A 131 12.19 6.81 10.05
C LEU A 131 11.59 5.43 9.81
N ARG A 132 12.19 4.41 10.40
CA ARG A 132 11.64 3.05 10.46
C ARG A 132 10.75 2.93 11.69
N LEU A 133 9.53 2.42 11.52
CA LEU A 133 8.55 2.30 12.59
C LEU A 133 8.59 0.88 13.16
N GLU A 134 9.32 0.73 14.27
CA GLU A 134 9.50 -0.52 15.02
C GLU A 134 9.09 -0.40 16.49
#